data_AF-A0A5C5VYI3-F1
#
_entry.id   AF-A0A5C5VYI3-F1
#
_cell.length_a   1.000
_cell.length_b   1.000
_cell.length_c   1.000
_cell.angle_alpha   90.00
_cell.angle_beta   90.00
_cell.angle_gamma   90.00
#
_symmetry.space_group_name_H-M   'P 1'
#
loop_
_entity.id
_entity.type
_entity.pdbx_description
1 polymer ?
#
loop_
_entity_poly.entity_id
_entity_poly.type
_entity_poly.pdbx_seq_one_letter_code
_entity_poly.pdbx_strand_id
1 'polypeptide(L)'
;MEISDHDASTAPDYPMTVDYGWFDVRFARLAERLRALEGSLTTIEQSVAKQEAEPEPERAYYSVPEFAARVERGEYTVREWCRMARIHAEKCESGRGEAKSWKIPAAELQRYRDHGLLPAQYLR
;
A
#
# COMPACT_ATOMS: atom_id res chain seq x y z
N MET A 1 -67.17 -54.64 -28.58
CA MET A 1 -65.73 -54.93 -28.47
C MET A 1 -65.08 -54.31 -29.69
N GLU A 2 -64.78 -53.03 -29.61
CA GLU A 2 -63.89 -52.34 -30.56
C GLU A 2 -62.98 -51.47 -29.70
N ILE A 3 -61.69 -51.62 -29.97
CA ILE A 3 -60.54 -50.99 -29.32
C ILE A 3 -60.12 -49.81 -30.20
N SER A 4 -59.47 -48.82 -29.57
CA SER A 4 -58.82 -47.62 -30.12
C SER A 4 -59.74 -46.39 -30.16
N ASP A 5 -59.32 -45.19 -29.76
CA ASP A 5 -57.98 -44.62 -29.84
C ASP A 5 -57.48 -43.96 -28.56
N HIS A 6 -56.19 -44.15 -28.33
CA HIS A 6 -55.35 -43.47 -27.35
C HIS A 6 -54.95 -42.13 -27.96
N ASP A 7 -55.78 -41.08 -27.81
CA ASP A 7 -55.41 -39.78 -28.36
C ASP A 7 -54.50 -39.01 -27.39
N ALA A 8 -53.48 -38.46 -28.02
CA ALA A 8 -52.24 -38.01 -27.44
C ALA A 8 -52.43 -36.78 -26.54
N SER A 9 -51.72 -36.82 -25.41
CA SER A 9 -50.82 -35.76 -24.98
C SER A 9 -51.20 -34.35 -25.44
N THR A 10 -52.19 -33.74 -24.77
CA THR A 10 -52.31 -32.28 -24.76
C THR A 10 -51.18 -31.72 -23.91
N ALA A 11 -50.00 -31.56 -24.51
CA ALA A 11 -48.95 -30.72 -23.93
C ALA A 11 -49.48 -29.28 -23.94
N PRO A 12 -49.49 -28.55 -22.81
CA PRO A 12 -49.90 -27.16 -22.83
C PRO A 12 -48.90 -26.36 -23.68
N ASP A 13 -49.42 -25.70 -24.72
CA ASP A 13 -48.72 -24.77 -25.59
C ASP A 13 -48.36 -23.51 -24.79
N TYR A 14 -47.28 -23.61 -24.01
CA TYR A 14 -46.66 -22.45 -23.38
C TYR A 14 -45.67 -21.85 -24.38
N PRO A 15 -45.79 -20.56 -24.74
CA PRO A 15 -44.70 -19.86 -25.38
C PRO A 15 -43.55 -19.75 -24.39
N MET A 16 -42.62 -20.72 -24.42
CA MET A 16 -41.39 -20.77 -23.63
C MET A 16 -40.32 -19.81 -24.18
N THR A 17 -40.71 -18.57 -24.46
CA THR A 17 -39.76 -17.51 -24.79
C THR A 17 -39.98 -16.37 -23.82
N VAL A 18 -39.48 -16.56 -22.60
CA VAL A 18 -39.38 -15.48 -21.62
C VAL A 18 -38.36 -14.47 -22.18
N ASP A 19 -38.82 -13.26 -22.46
CA ASP A 19 -37.95 -12.16 -22.87
C ASP A 19 -37.20 -11.62 -21.64
N TYR A 20 -35.90 -11.91 -21.59
CA TYR A 20 -34.99 -11.46 -20.54
C TYR A 20 -34.34 -10.10 -20.84
N GLY A 21 -34.75 -9.36 -21.88
CA GLY A 21 -34.14 -8.08 -22.26
C GLY A 21 -34.17 -7.01 -21.15
N TRP A 22 -35.10 -7.10 -20.20
CA TRP A 22 -35.14 -6.23 -19.02
C TRP A 22 -33.98 -6.51 -18.03
N PHE A 23 -33.47 -7.74 -18.02
CA PHE A 23 -32.32 -8.17 -17.24
C PHE A 23 -31.02 -7.56 -17.82
N ASP A 24 -30.90 -7.53 -19.15
CA ASP A 24 -29.73 -7.02 -19.87
C ASP A 24 -29.44 -5.54 -19.56
N VAL A 25 -30.48 -4.70 -19.52
CA VAL A 25 -30.32 -3.27 -19.22
C VAL A 25 -29.86 -3.03 -17.77
N ARG A 26 -30.38 -3.81 -16.83
CA ARG A 26 -30.01 -3.68 -15.41
C ARG A 26 -28.60 -4.22 -15.15
N PHE A 27 -28.21 -5.29 -15.83
CA PHE A 27 -26.88 -5.88 -15.74
C PHE A 27 -25.82 -5.07 -16.48
N ALA A 28 -26.18 -4.34 -17.55
CA ALA A 28 -25.26 -3.46 -18.26
C ALA A 28 -24.60 -2.44 -17.32
N ARG A 29 -25.37 -1.85 -16.40
CA ARG A 29 -24.83 -0.90 -15.40
C ARG A 29 -23.87 -1.55 -14.42
N LEU A 30 -24.10 -2.82 -14.04
CA LEU A 30 -23.20 -3.56 -13.16
C LEU A 30 -21.90 -3.93 -13.89
N ALA A 31 -22.01 -4.41 -15.13
CA ALA A 31 -20.86 -4.72 -15.98
C ALA A 31 -19.98 -3.48 -16.19
N GLU A 32 -20.58 -2.33 -16.44
CA GLU A 32 -19.84 -1.07 -16.62
C GLU A 32 -19.11 -0.64 -15.34
N ARG A 33 -19.73 -0.82 -14.17
CA ARG A 33 -19.09 -0.54 -12.89
C ARG A 33 -17.94 -1.49 -12.60
N LEU A 34 -18.06 -2.78 -12.95
CA LEU A 34 -16.99 -3.75 -12.78
C LEU A 34 -15.78 -3.41 -13.67
N ARG A 35 -16.01 -3.07 -14.94
CA ARG A 35 -14.95 -2.58 -15.84
C ARG A 35 -14.25 -1.33 -15.32
N ALA A 36 -15.02 -0.38 -14.78
CA ALA A 36 -14.44 0.83 -14.18
C ALA A 36 -13.56 0.51 -12.97
N LEU A 37 -13.96 -0.45 -12.14
CA LEU A 37 -13.15 -0.91 -11.00
C LEU A 37 -11.87 -1.61 -11.45
N GLU A 38 -11.95 -2.49 -12.46
CA GLU A 38 -10.77 -3.14 -13.06
C GLU A 38 -9.79 -2.09 -13.60
N GLY A 39 -10.29 -1.06 -14.30
CA GLY A 39 -9.47 0.06 -14.77
C GLY A 39 -8.81 0.85 -13.62
N SER A 40 -9.54 1.10 -12.53
CA SER A 40 -8.97 1.76 -11.35
C SER A 40 -7.89 0.92 -10.68
N LEU A 41 -8.07 -0.40 -10.60
CA LEU A 41 -7.08 -1.31 -10.02
C LEU A 41 -5.78 -1.32 -10.83
N THR A 42 -5.87 -1.46 -12.16
CA THR A 42 -4.68 -1.42 -13.02
C THR A 42 -3.92 -0.09 -12.92
N THR A 43 -4.63 1.03 -12.78
CA THR A 43 -4.01 2.35 -12.59
C THR A 43 -3.26 2.43 -11.26
N ILE A 44 -3.85 1.89 -10.20
CA ILE A 44 -3.21 1.83 -8.87
C ILE A 44 -1.98 0.92 -8.92
N GLU A 45 -2.09 -0.26 -9.51
CA GLU A 45 -0.98 -1.21 -9.67
C GLU A 45 0.21 -0.57 -10.41
N GLN A 46 -0.06 0.16 -11.50
CA GLN A 46 0.96 0.90 -12.24
C GLN A 46 1.61 2.00 -11.40
N SER A 47 0.82 2.72 -10.59
CA SER A 47 1.33 3.79 -9.72
C SER A 47 2.24 3.25 -8.60
N VAL A 48 1.88 2.10 -8.02
CA VAL A 48 2.67 1.44 -6.97
C VAL A 48 3.96 0.86 -7.57
N ALA A 49 3.87 0.18 -8.72
CA ALA A 49 5.06 -0.33 -9.41
C ALA A 49 6.04 0.79 -9.78
N LYS A 50 5.53 1.98 -10.13
CA LYS A 50 6.36 3.16 -10.39
C LYS A 50 7.01 3.71 -9.11
N GLN A 51 6.35 3.63 -7.96
CA GLN A 51 6.91 4.07 -6.68
C GLN A 51 8.02 3.15 -6.17
N GLU A 52 7.98 1.86 -6.49
CA GLU A 52 9.03 0.89 -6.10
C GLU A 52 10.24 0.89 -7.04
N ALA A 53 10.09 1.38 -8.28
CA ALA A 53 11.13 1.29 -9.32
C ALA A 53 12.28 2.31 -9.20
N GLU A 54 12.21 3.25 -8.27
CA GLU A 54 13.32 4.17 -7.97
C GLU A 54 13.85 3.89 -6.56
N PRO A 55 14.82 2.98 -6.39
CA PRO A 55 15.67 3.07 -5.22
C PRO A 55 16.36 4.44 -5.31
N GLU A 56 16.00 5.39 -4.42
CA GLU A 56 16.85 6.55 -4.18
C GLU A 56 18.28 6.01 -4.02
N PRO A 57 19.30 6.61 -4.68
CA PRO A 57 20.67 6.13 -4.58
C PRO A 57 20.97 5.94 -3.10
N GLU A 58 21.25 4.68 -2.70
CA GLU A 58 21.40 4.28 -1.30
C GLU A 58 22.49 5.14 -0.64
N ARG A 59 22.09 6.28 -0.09
CA ARG A 59 22.96 7.09 0.75
C ARG A 59 23.16 6.25 1.99
N ALA A 60 24.36 5.70 2.18
CA ALA A 60 24.65 4.87 3.34
C ALA A 60 24.34 5.58 4.67
N TYR A 61 24.50 6.91 4.72
CA TYR A 61 24.29 7.72 5.93
C TYR A 61 23.58 9.04 5.64
N TYR A 62 22.75 9.45 6.60
CA TYR A 62 22.17 10.78 6.73
C TYR A 62 22.85 11.58 7.84
N SER A 63 22.95 12.88 7.63
CA SER A 63 23.25 13.83 8.71
C SER A 63 22.00 14.10 9.57
N VAL A 64 22.19 14.65 10.77
CA VAL A 64 21.09 15.08 11.66
C VAL A 64 20.06 15.98 10.96
N PRO A 65 20.43 17.07 10.25
CA PRO A 65 19.46 17.93 9.59
C PRO A 65 18.69 17.21 8.48
N GLU A 66 19.34 16.34 7.72
CA GLU A 66 18.69 15.57 6.66
C GLU A 66 17.71 14.52 7.21
N PHE A 67 18.07 13.87 8.32
CA PHE A 67 17.19 12.94 9.00
C PHE A 67 15.98 13.67 9.59
N ALA A 68 16.22 14.81 10.26
CA ALA A 68 15.20 15.66 10.86
C ALA A 68 14.15 16.12 9.85
N ALA A 69 14.58 16.54 8.65
CA ALA A 69 13.69 16.91 7.55
C ALA A 69 12.80 15.72 7.11
N ARG A 70 13.35 14.51 7.05
CA ARG A 70 12.61 13.31 6.61
C ARG A 70 11.64 12.75 7.64
N VAL A 71 11.88 12.99 8.93
CA VAL A 71 10.99 12.55 10.03
C VAL A 71 10.08 13.68 10.55
N GLU A 72 10.15 14.86 9.92
CA GLU A 72 9.39 16.06 10.31
C GLU A 72 9.57 16.43 11.79
N ARG A 73 10.84 16.44 12.24
CA ARG A 73 11.23 16.84 13.60
C ARG A 73 12.30 17.93 13.56
N GLY A 74 12.47 18.61 14.68
CA GLY A 74 13.56 19.57 14.85
C GLY A 74 14.92 18.86 14.97
N GLU A 75 15.98 19.51 14.46
CA GLU A 75 17.36 19.00 14.55
C GLU A 75 17.79 18.72 15.98
N TYR A 76 17.38 19.58 16.92
CA TYR A 76 17.65 19.41 18.35
C TYR A 76 17.07 18.09 18.86
N THR A 77 15.82 17.78 18.53
CA THR A 77 15.14 16.54 18.93
C THR A 77 15.87 15.31 18.41
N VAL A 78 16.25 15.31 17.13
CA VAL A 78 17.00 14.20 16.53
C VAL A 78 18.38 14.05 17.16
N ARG A 79 19.05 15.17 17.49
CA ARG A 79 20.34 15.16 18.18
C ARG A 79 20.24 14.54 19.57
N GLU A 80 19.18 14.86 20.32
CA GLU A 80 18.91 14.23 21.61
C GLU A 80 18.60 12.75 21.46
N TRP A 81 17.91 12.33 20.39
CA TRP A 81 17.71 10.90 20.10
C TRP A 81 19.03 10.17 19.85
N CYS A 82 19.97 10.76 19.11
CA CYS A 82 21.31 10.19 18.93
C CYS A 82 22.05 10.06 20.26
N ARG A 83 21.96 11.08 21.13
CA ARG A 83 22.64 11.07 22.44
C ARG A 83 22.08 10.04 23.40
N MET A 84 20.76 9.85 23.37
CA MET A 84 20.05 8.88 24.20
C MET A 84 20.00 7.48 23.58
N ALA A 85 20.70 7.24 22.47
CA ALA A 85 20.67 5.99 21.70
C ALA A 85 19.24 5.52 21.37
N ARG A 86 18.30 6.46 21.15
CA ARG A 86 16.92 6.17 20.76
C ARG A 86 16.76 5.90 19.26
N ILE A 87 17.82 6.18 18.51
CA ILE A 87 18.01 5.81 17.11
C ILE A 87 19.45 5.32 16.95
N HIS A 88 19.69 4.43 15.99
CA HIS A 88 21.05 4.02 15.63
C HIS A 88 21.78 5.19 14.97
N ALA A 89 22.87 5.65 15.58
CA ALA A 89 23.70 6.72 15.05
C ALA A 89 25.16 6.54 15.49
N GLU A 90 26.08 6.88 14.60
CA GLU A 90 27.51 6.84 14.84
C GLU A 90 28.08 8.26 14.98
N LYS A 91 28.94 8.44 15.98
CA LYS A 91 29.61 9.72 16.22
C LYS A 91 30.87 9.79 15.35
N CYS A 92 30.94 10.75 14.46
CA CYS A 92 32.13 10.93 13.61
C CYS A 92 33.31 11.48 14.41
N GLU A 93 34.49 10.94 14.14
CA GLU A 93 35.76 11.46 14.66
C GLU A 93 36.18 12.75 13.96
N SER A 94 35.78 12.93 12.69
CA SER A 94 36.06 14.15 11.91
C SER A 94 34.99 15.23 12.12
N GLY A 95 35.33 16.30 12.84
CA GLY A 95 34.53 17.52 12.94
C GLY A 95 35.35 18.66 13.54
N ARG A 96 35.33 19.85 12.93
CA ARG A 96 35.87 21.08 13.55
C ARG A 96 34.83 21.61 14.56
N GLY A 97 35.23 21.74 15.83
CA GLY A 97 34.41 22.30 16.92
C GLY A 97 33.90 21.27 17.95
N GLU A 98 33.21 21.74 19.00
CA GLU A 98 32.67 20.91 20.10
C GLU A 98 31.52 19.99 19.67
N ALA A 99 30.86 20.31 18.56
CA ALA A 99 29.74 19.59 18.02
C ALA A 99 30.18 18.50 17.02
N LYS A 100 30.82 17.42 17.50
CA LYS A 100 31.08 16.22 16.68
C LYS A 100 29.81 15.82 15.90
N SER A 101 29.94 15.57 14.60
CA SER A 101 28.83 15.25 13.71
C SER A 101 28.33 13.82 13.95
N TRP A 102 27.02 13.62 13.85
CA TRP A 102 26.41 12.29 13.86
C TRP A 102 26.13 11.84 12.43
N LYS A 103 26.36 10.55 12.16
CA LYS A 103 25.93 9.85 10.95
C LYS A 103 24.87 8.83 11.34
N ILE A 104 23.72 8.89 10.68
CA ILE A 104 22.58 8.00 10.91
C ILE A 104 22.48 7.07 9.69
N PRO A 105 22.56 5.74 9.82
CA PRO A 105 22.44 4.83 8.68
C PRO A 105 21.10 5.03 7.95
N ALA A 106 21.05 4.89 6.63
CA ALA A 106 19.77 5.03 5.92
C ALA A 106 18.75 3.95 6.30
N ALA A 107 19.19 2.73 6.61
CA ALA A 107 18.34 1.67 7.15
C ALA A 107 17.62 2.09 8.44
N GLU A 108 18.20 3.03 9.21
CA GLU A 108 17.58 3.53 10.44
C GLU A 108 16.33 4.36 10.17
N LEU A 109 16.26 5.07 9.04
CA LEU A 109 15.06 5.81 8.67
C LEU A 109 13.88 4.87 8.45
N GLN A 110 14.13 3.76 7.76
CA GLN A 110 13.10 2.75 7.52
C GLN A 110 12.68 2.09 8.84
N ARG A 111 13.63 1.66 9.68
CA ARG A 111 13.33 1.13 11.02
C ARG A 111 12.49 2.11 11.85
N TYR A 112 12.83 3.39 11.84
CA TYR A 112 12.08 4.41 12.57
C TYR A 112 10.65 4.56 12.05
N ARG A 113 10.42 4.48 10.73
CA ARG A 113 9.07 4.51 10.15
C ARG A 113 8.25 3.28 10.57
N ASP A 114 8.88 2.12 10.62
CA ASP A 114 8.20 0.85 10.90
C ASP A 114 7.95 0.63 12.41
N HIS A 115 8.89 1.03 13.26
CA HIS A 115 8.88 0.71 14.70
C HIS A 115 8.96 1.91 15.63
N GLY A 116 9.22 3.10 15.11
CA GLY A 116 9.43 4.32 15.90
C GLY A 116 10.77 4.33 16.66
N LEU A 117 10.78 5.06 17.77
CA LEU A 117 11.99 5.24 18.60
C LEU A 117 12.32 3.99 19.39
N LEU A 118 13.62 3.70 19.53
CA LEU A 118 14.09 2.66 20.42
C LEU A 118 13.71 2.97 21.88
N PRO A 119 13.55 1.92 22.71
CA PRO A 119 13.35 2.06 24.14
C PRO A 119 14.46 2.95 24.74
N ALA A 120 14.09 3.83 25.67
CA ALA A 120 15.08 4.61 26.39
C ALA A 120 15.95 3.66 27.22
N GLN A 121 17.23 3.53 26.87
CA GLN A 121 18.18 2.87 27.74
C GLN A 121 18.44 3.80 28.92
N TYR A 122 17.79 3.53 30.05
CA TYR A 122 18.32 4.00 31.33
C TYR A 122 19.64 3.26 31.54
N LEU A 123 20.76 3.97 31.36
CA LEU A 123 22.07 3.51 31.81
C LEU A 123 21.92 3.10 33.28
N ARG A 124 22.05 1.80 33.53
CA ARG A 124 22.06 1.23 34.89
C ARG A 124 23.45 1.35 35.47
#